data_AF-A0A318N672-F1
#
_entry.id   AF-A0A318N672-F1
#
_cell.length_a   1.000
_cell.length_b   1.000
_cell.length_c   1.000
_cell.angle_alpha   90.00
_cell.angle_beta   90.00
_cell.angle_gamma   90.00
#
_symmetry.space_group_name_H-M   'P 1'
#
loop_
_entity.id
_entity.type
_entity.pdbx_description
1 polymer ?
#
loop_
_entity_poly.entity_id
_entity_poly.type
_entity_poly.pdbx_seq_one_letter_code
_entity_poly.pdbx_strand_id
1 'polypeptide(L)'
;MSIQRPGKLFSSKWAEYDDRFNIEDTGADYQNGRADIEKGFPKQTMISTLKGGVPPWGQDHNGILYQITEAIQWIQTGGLPSFNQDFCNKNNGYSKGTIVQGDDPNRPWVLWQCLEDNNRFNPNQNKVNIINPQNGWIQYPVISEREGNTLYYNDDGKMLIASPTVITEVYVSSTEGSDNTGDGTRNKPFFSITKAISVTPDGRGHYCLFKIWGYI
;
A
#
# COMPACT_ATOMS: atom_id res chain seq x y z
N MET A 1 -15.13 -11.06 22.65
CA MET A 1 -15.94 -11.42 21.46
C MET A 1 -14.99 -11.49 20.28
N SER A 2 -14.69 -12.67 19.73
CA SER A 2 -13.92 -12.73 18.49
C SER A 2 -14.86 -12.44 17.33
N ILE A 3 -14.71 -11.29 16.69
CA ILE A 3 -15.43 -10.99 15.44
C ILE A 3 -14.83 -11.91 14.37
N GLN A 4 -15.60 -12.89 13.91
CA GLN A 4 -15.23 -13.72 12.77
C GLN A 4 -15.61 -12.99 11.48
N ARG A 5 -14.82 -13.22 10.42
CA ARG A 5 -15.15 -12.71 9.09
C ARG A 5 -16.58 -13.17 8.72
N PRO A 6 -17.48 -12.26 8.29
CA PRO A 6 -18.82 -12.64 7.89
C PRO A 6 -18.78 -13.75 6.84
N GLY A 7 -19.52 -14.83 7.05
CA GLY A 7 -19.55 -15.96 6.12
C GLY A 7 -20.19 -15.64 4.77
N LYS A 8 -20.97 -14.56 4.68
CA LYS A 8 -21.62 -14.07 3.46
C LYS A 8 -21.01 -12.75 3.02
N LEU A 9 -20.51 -12.71 1.79
CA LEU A 9 -20.09 -11.49 1.11
C LEU A 9 -21.30 -10.81 0.45
N PHE A 10 -21.21 -9.51 0.19
CA PHE A 10 -22.23 -8.80 -0.59
C PHE A 10 -22.02 -9.11 -2.07
N SER A 11 -22.76 -10.10 -2.57
CA SER A 11 -22.77 -10.46 -4.00
C SER A 11 -23.50 -9.45 -4.87
N SER A 12 -24.37 -8.64 -4.27
CA SER A 12 -25.13 -7.56 -4.90
C SER A 12 -25.25 -6.40 -3.91
N LYS A 13 -25.43 -5.19 -4.45
CA LYS A 13 -25.69 -4.00 -3.65
C LYS A 13 -27.16 -3.98 -3.23
N TRP A 14 -27.45 -3.38 -2.08
CA TRP A 14 -28.84 -3.27 -1.62
C TRP A 14 -29.65 -2.43 -2.60
N ALA A 15 -30.85 -2.87 -2.99
CA ALA A 15 -31.70 -2.19 -3.96
C ALA A 15 -30.98 -1.86 -5.30
N GLU A 16 -30.08 -2.73 -5.75
CA GLU A 16 -29.31 -2.52 -6.99
C GLU A 16 -30.20 -2.34 -8.25
N TYR A 17 -31.35 -3.00 -8.29
CA TYR A 17 -32.29 -3.00 -9.41
C TYR A 17 -33.65 -2.37 -9.08
N ASP A 18 -33.77 -1.68 -7.95
CA ASP A 18 -35.04 -1.14 -7.44
C ASP A 18 -34.96 0.38 -7.21
N ASP A 19 -36.08 1.00 -6.87
CA ASP A 19 -36.19 2.43 -6.67
C ASP A 19 -35.36 2.90 -5.47
N ARG A 20 -34.45 3.85 -5.76
CA ARG A 20 -33.56 4.47 -4.78
C ARG A 20 -33.24 5.90 -5.18
N PHE A 21 -33.01 6.74 -4.19
CA PHE A 21 -32.54 8.11 -4.40
C PHE A 21 -31.06 8.23 -4.11
N ASN A 22 -30.43 9.19 -4.78
CA ASN A 22 -29.14 9.69 -4.34
C ASN A 22 -29.36 10.51 -3.07
N ILE A 23 -28.55 10.24 -2.06
CA ILE A 23 -28.60 10.94 -0.79
C ILE A 23 -27.62 12.10 -0.87
N GLU A 24 -28.14 13.30 -0.71
CA GLU A 24 -27.37 14.53 -0.71
C GLU A 24 -26.52 14.59 0.57
N ASP A 25 -25.37 15.29 0.52
CA ASP A 25 -24.56 15.49 1.72
C ASP A 25 -25.29 16.37 2.74
N THR A 26 -26.00 17.40 2.26
CA THR A 26 -26.73 18.36 3.07
C THR A 26 -27.84 19.01 2.25
N GLY A 27 -28.86 19.54 2.91
CA GLY A 27 -29.90 20.36 2.28
C GLY A 27 -31.15 19.57 1.85
N ALA A 28 -31.32 18.36 2.36
CA ALA A 28 -32.51 17.56 2.06
C ALA A 28 -33.81 18.26 2.50
N ASP A 29 -34.88 17.96 1.79
CA ASP A 29 -36.23 18.43 2.11
C ASP A 29 -36.79 17.72 3.35
N TYR A 30 -36.38 18.22 4.52
CA TYR A 30 -36.77 17.66 5.80
C TYR A 30 -38.27 17.74 6.08
N GLN A 31 -38.99 18.71 5.48
CA GLN A 31 -40.43 18.86 5.69
C GLN A 31 -41.19 17.68 5.09
N ASN A 32 -40.71 17.18 3.95
CA ASN A 32 -41.26 16.00 3.30
C ASN A 32 -40.65 14.69 3.81
N GLY A 33 -39.77 14.71 4.81
CA GLY A 33 -39.20 13.50 5.40
C GLY A 33 -38.01 12.93 4.64
N ARG A 34 -37.36 13.71 3.78
CA ARG A 34 -36.09 13.35 3.12
C ARG A 34 -34.92 13.41 4.10
N ALA A 35 -33.93 12.54 3.90
CA ALA A 35 -32.70 12.51 4.68
C ALA A 35 -31.49 13.02 3.87
N ASP A 36 -30.47 13.51 4.58
CA ASP A 36 -29.12 13.74 4.04
C ASP A 36 -28.05 13.06 4.90
N ILE A 37 -26.82 13.00 4.40
CA ILE A 37 -25.71 12.34 5.09
C ILE A 37 -25.35 13.03 6.42
N GLU A 38 -25.38 14.36 6.47
CA GLU A 38 -24.91 15.10 7.65
C GLU A 38 -25.90 15.12 8.82
N LYS A 39 -27.21 15.23 8.55
CA LYS A 39 -28.25 15.31 9.60
C LYS A 39 -29.08 14.04 9.73
N GLY A 40 -29.00 13.12 8.77
CA GLY A 40 -29.78 11.89 8.75
C GLY A 40 -31.27 12.16 8.55
N PHE A 41 -32.12 11.29 9.09
CA PHE A 41 -33.57 11.45 9.01
C PHE A 41 -34.05 12.62 9.90
N PRO A 42 -34.93 13.49 9.38
CA PRO A 42 -35.43 14.64 10.13
C PRO A 42 -36.36 14.20 11.25
N LYS A 43 -36.44 14.99 12.34
CA LYS A 43 -37.23 14.69 13.54
C LYS A 43 -38.71 14.38 13.24
N GLN A 44 -39.27 14.98 12.21
CA GLN A 44 -40.64 14.77 11.73
C GLN A 44 -40.92 13.30 11.39
N THR A 45 -39.90 12.55 10.97
CA THR A 45 -39.99 11.10 10.70
C THR A 45 -40.00 10.22 11.95
N MET A 46 -39.68 10.81 13.10
CA MET A 46 -39.69 10.16 14.41
C MET A 46 -40.97 10.49 15.20
N ILE A 47 -41.89 11.26 14.62
CA ILE A 47 -43.19 11.58 15.19
C ILE A 47 -44.24 10.68 14.55
N SER A 48 -45.20 10.20 15.35
CA SER A 48 -46.33 9.43 14.82
C SER A 48 -47.11 10.22 13.77
N THR A 49 -47.53 9.56 12.71
CA THR A 49 -48.38 10.17 11.67
C THR A 49 -49.69 10.72 12.23
N LEU A 50 -50.25 10.10 13.29
CA LEU A 50 -51.43 10.60 14.01
C LEU A 50 -51.20 11.94 14.73
N LYS A 51 -49.94 12.32 14.94
CA LYS A 51 -49.52 13.59 15.57
C LYS A 51 -48.88 14.54 14.55
N GLY A 52 -49.09 14.32 13.25
CA GLY A 52 -48.54 15.17 12.18
C GLY A 52 -47.09 14.85 11.78
N GLY A 53 -46.58 13.66 12.12
CA GLY A 53 -45.31 13.18 11.60
C GLY A 53 -45.40 12.76 10.12
N VAL A 54 -44.25 12.78 9.43
CA VAL A 54 -44.13 12.41 8.01
C VAL A 54 -43.22 11.18 7.91
N PRO A 55 -43.65 10.06 7.32
CA PRO A 55 -42.82 8.87 7.25
C PRO A 55 -41.52 9.14 6.46
N PRO A 56 -40.41 8.46 6.80
CA PRO A 56 -39.18 8.57 6.03
C PRO A 56 -39.37 7.92 4.66
N TRP A 57 -38.62 8.38 3.66
CA TRP A 57 -38.72 7.85 2.30
C TRP A 57 -38.05 6.48 2.20
N GLY A 58 -38.75 5.52 1.59
CA GLY A 58 -38.20 4.19 1.31
C GLY A 58 -37.05 4.26 0.30
N GLN A 59 -37.14 5.17 -0.67
CA GLN A 59 -36.09 5.43 -1.65
C GLN A 59 -34.81 5.99 -1.00
N ASP A 60 -34.95 6.81 0.05
CA ASP A 60 -33.79 7.30 0.81
C ASP A 60 -33.16 6.16 1.63
N HIS A 61 -33.96 5.28 2.24
CA HIS A 61 -33.44 4.07 2.89
C HIS A 61 -32.66 3.19 1.91
N ASN A 62 -33.25 2.91 0.75
CA ASN A 62 -32.61 2.15 -0.30
C ASN A 62 -31.32 2.82 -0.79
N GLY A 63 -31.32 4.16 -0.94
CA GLY A 63 -30.15 4.94 -1.30
C GLY A 63 -29.01 4.84 -0.28
N ILE A 64 -29.32 5.03 1.00
CA ILE A 64 -28.34 4.92 2.11
C ILE A 64 -27.74 3.51 2.16
N LEU A 65 -28.60 2.47 2.14
CA LEU A 65 -28.15 1.09 2.19
C LEU A 65 -27.36 0.69 0.95
N TYR A 66 -27.75 1.19 -0.23
CA TYR A 66 -26.98 1.01 -1.45
C TYR A 66 -25.57 1.57 -1.30
N GLN A 67 -25.40 2.83 -0.87
CA GLN A 67 -24.09 3.46 -0.70
C GLN A 67 -23.19 2.68 0.28
N ILE A 68 -23.76 2.21 1.40
CA ILE A 68 -23.04 1.40 2.39
C ILE A 68 -22.62 0.06 1.79
N THR A 69 -23.54 -0.66 1.14
CA THR A 69 -23.25 -1.99 0.58
C THR A 69 -22.31 -1.92 -0.62
N GLU A 70 -22.33 -0.82 -1.38
CA GLU A 70 -21.36 -0.53 -2.44
C GLU A 70 -19.94 -0.36 -1.88
N ALA A 71 -19.79 0.47 -0.83
CA ALA A 71 -18.50 0.64 -0.17
C ALA A 71 -17.97 -0.68 0.42
N ILE A 72 -18.85 -1.48 1.03
CA ILE A 72 -18.47 -2.79 1.57
C ILE A 72 -18.04 -3.74 0.44
N GLN A 73 -18.79 -3.81 -0.65
CA GLN A 73 -18.46 -4.68 -1.79
C GLN A 73 -17.10 -4.29 -2.40
N TRP A 74 -16.84 -3.00 -2.55
CA TRP A 74 -15.55 -2.49 -3.04
C TRP A 74 -14.39 -2.92 -2.13
N ILE A 75 -14.54 -2.80 -0.79
CA ILE A 75 -13.54 -3.29 0.17
C ILE A 75 -13.39 -4.82 0.10
N GLN A 76 -14.48 -5.57 -0.08
CA GLN A 76 -14.44 -7.04 -0.19
C GLN A 76 -13.65 -7.52 -1.42
N THR A 77 -13.58 -6.71 -2.48
CA THR A 77 -12.74 -6.95 -3.66
C THR A 77 -11.29 -6.47 -3.52
N GLY A 78 -10.90 -5.96 -2.35
CA GLY A 78 -9.55 -5.43 -2.08
C GLY A 78 -9.38 -3.94 -2.39
N GLY A 79 -10.48 -3.18 -2.47
CA GLY A 79 -10.44 -1.74 -2.69
C GLY A 79 -9.66 -1.00 -1.60
N LEU A 80 -8.75 -0.12 -2.03
CA LEU A 80 -7.96 0.75 -1.17
C LEU A 80 -8.19 2.21 -1.58
N PRO A 81 -8.45 3.13 -0.62
CA PRO A 81 -8.79 4.51 -0.97
C PRO A 81 -7.54 5.23 -1.47
N SER A 82 -7.68 6.07 -2.50
CA SER A 82 -6.64 7.04 -2.85
C SER A 82 -6.71 8.25 -1.91
N PHE A 83 -5.62 9.03 -1.84
CA PHE A 83 -5.64 10.31 -1.13
C PHE A 83 -6.74 11.23 -1.71
N ASN A 84 -7.55 11.81 -0.83
CA ASN A 84 -8.59 12.75 -1.20
C ASN A 84 -8.46 14.03 -0.36
N GLN A 85 -8.24 15.16 -1.05
CA GLN A 85 -7.99 16.44 -0.39
C GLN A 85 -9.21 16.97 0.36
N ASP A 86 -10.42 16.77 -0.17
CA ASP A 86 -11.67 17.23 0.45
C ASP A 86 -11.97 16.44 1.73
N PHE A 87 -11.80 15.11 1.69
CA PHE A 87 -11.88 14.25 2.87
C PHE A 87 -10.87 14.68 3.93
N CYS A 88 -9.62 14.92 3.53
CA CYS A 88 -8.56 15.40 4.40
C CYS A 88 -8.96 16.74 5.05
N ASN A 89 -9.48 17.69 4.28
CA ASN A 89 -9.91 18.98 4.79
C ASN A 89 -11.07 18.85 5.78
N LYS A 90 -12.06 18.00 5.48
CA LYS A 90 -13.26 17.77 6.30
C LYS A 90 -12.95 17.06 7.63
N ASN A 91 -12.00 16.12 7.64
CA ASN A 91 -11.70 15.25 8.78
C ASN A 91 -10.40 15.61 9.54
N ASN A 92 -9.85 16.80 9.29
CA ASN A 92 -8.61 17.28 9.89
C ASN A 92 -7.36 16.45 9.56
N GLY A 93 -7.28 15.92 8.35
CA GLY A 93 -6.14 15.13 7.86
C GLY A 93 -6.32 13.63 8.07
N TYR A 94 -5.31 12.88 7.65
CA TYR A 94 -5.24 11.44 7.84
C TYR A 94 -4.55 11.10 9.17
N SER A 95 -5.03 10.06 9.85
CA SER A 95 -4.41 9.57 11.10
C SER A 95 -3.21 8.68 10.81
N LYS A 96 -2.32 8.54 11.79
CA LYS A 96 -1.16 7.65 11.71
C LYS A 96 -1.60 6.20 11.43
N GLY A 97 -0.91 5.55 10.51
CA GLY A 97 -1.20 4.17 10.07
C GLY A 97 -2.22 4.07 8.93
N THR A 98 -2.88 5.16 8.53
CA THR A 98 -3.75 5.17 7.34
C THR A 98 -2.97 4.71 6.11
N ILE A 99 -3.56 3.82 5.32
CA ILE A 99 -3.02 3.37 4.04
C ILE A 99 -3.86 3.96 2.90
N VAL A 100 -3.19 4.57 1.92
CA VAL A 100 -3.82 5.05 0.69
C VAL A 100 -3.11 4.53 -0.56
N GLN A 101 -3.84 4.31 -1.63
CA GLN A 101 -3.29 3.94 -2.94
C GLN A 101 -2.73 5.19 -3.65
N GLY A 102 -1.59 5.03 -4.34
CA GLY A 102 -1.04 6.05 -5.21
C GLY A 102 -1.96 6.34 -6.40
N ASP A 103 -1.83 7.54 -6.98
CA ASP A 103 -2.68 8.01 -8.09
C ASP A 103 -2.06 7.84 -9.49
N ASP A 104 -0.81 7.35 -9.59
CA ASP A 104 -0.17 7.07 -10.88
C ASP A 104 -0.80 5.82 -11.54
N PRO A 105 -1.50 5.96 -12.68
CA PRO A 105 -2.18 4.85 -13.34
C PRO A 105 -1.21 3.79 -13.88
N ASN A 106 0.08 4.13 -14.06
CA ASN A 106 1.10 3.18 -14.49
C ASN A 106 1.73 2.40 -13.32
N ARG A 107 1.42 2.80 -12.08
CA ARG A 107 1.94 2.17 -10.85
C ARG A 107 0.82 1.90 -9.84
N PRO A 108 -0.25 1.15 -10.22
CA PRO A 108 -1.41 0.91 -9.35
C PRO A 108 -1.07 0.13 -8.07
N TRP A 109 0.07 -0.55 -8.02
CA TRP A 109 0.53 -1.31 -6.85
C TRP A 109 1.21 -0.46 -5.77
N VAL A 110 1.33 0.86 -5.97
CA VAL A 110 1.96 1.76 -4.98
C VAL A 110 0.96 2.06 -3.86
N LEU A 111 1.37 1.78 -2.63
CA LEU A 111 0.64 2.15 -1.43
C LEU A 111 1.49 3.08 -0.56
N TRP A 112 0.83 4.00 0.12
CA TRP A 112 1.43 4.95 1.05
C TRP A 112 0.85 4.73 2.44
N GLN A 113 1.70 4.73 3.47
CA GLN A 113 1.30 4.70 4.87
C GLN A 113 1.58 6.05 5.55
N CYS A 114 0.58 6.58 6.25
CA CYS A 114 0.71 7.81 7.02
C CYS A 114 1.51 7.55 8.30
N LEU A 115 2.49 8.41 8.62
CA LEU A 115 3.38 8.26 9.77
C LEU A 115 3.01 9.15 10.97
N GLU A 116 2.11 10.11 10.77
CA GLU A 116 1.72 11.10 11.76
C GLU A 116 0.19 11.31 11.77
N ASP A 117 -0.32 11.85 12.86
CA ASP A 117 -1.72 12.21 12.99
C ASP A 117 -2.00 13.57 12.37
N ASN A 118 -3.22 13.74 11.84
CA ASN A 118 -3.66 14.96 11.17
C ASN A 118 -2.78 15.34 9.96
N ASN A 119 -2.21 14.34 9.26
CA ASN A 119 -1.39 14.60 8.08
C ASN A 119 -2.27 15.16 6.95
N ARG A 120 -1.92 16.35 6.48
CA ARG A 120 -2.65 17.08 5.44
C ARG A 120 -1.91 17.14 4.10
N PHE A 121 -0.73 16.55 4.01
CA PHE A 121 0.05 16.54 2.78
C PHE A 121 -0.42 15.42 1.85
N ASN A 122 -0.38 15.68 0.54
CA ASN A 122 -0.65 14.67 -0.48
C ASN A 122 0.59 13.78 -0.67
N PRO A 123 0.50 12.45 -0.47
CA PRO A 123 1.62 11.52 -0.67
C PRO A 123 2.09 11.42 -2.11
N ASN A 124 1.21 11.70 -3.07
CA ASN A 124 1.52 11.63 -4.50
C ASN A 124 2.31 12.86 -4.99
N GLN A 125 2.40 13.89 -4.15
CA GLN A 125 3.19 15.10 -4.40
C GLN A 125 4.51 15.02 -3.64
N ASN A 126 5.58 15.58 -4.23
CA ASN A 126 6.92 15.62 -3.64
C ASN A 126 7.47 14.23 -3.28
N LYS A 127 7.76 13.40 -4.30
CA LYS A 127 8.28 12.02 -4.22
C LYS A 127 9.09 11.80 -2.94
N VAL A 128 8.46 11.12 -2.00
CA VAL A 128 8.96 11.01 -0.64
C VAL A 128 10.15 10.06 -0.60
N ASN A 129 11.27 10.53 -0.06
CA ASN A 129 12.44 9.68 0.13
C ASN A 129 12.15 8.61 1.19
N ILE A 130 12.43 7.34 0.88
CA ILE A 130 12.24 6.19 1.78
C ILE A 130 12.97 6.38 3.13
N ILE A 131 14.05 7.18 3.14
CA ILE A 131 14.92 7.38 4.31
C ILE A 131 14.52 8.61 5.15
N ASN A 132 13.81 9.59 4.57
CA ASN A 132 13.37 10.78 5.31
C ASN A 132 12.09 11.37 4.69
N PRO A 133 10.92 10.88 5.12
CA PRO A 133 9.66 11.31 4.55
C PRO A 133 9.24 12.69 5.04
N GLN A 134 9.58 13.72 4.28
CA GLN A 134 9.35 15.13 4.65
C GLN A 134 7.87 15.53 4.72
N ASN A 135 6.96 14.72 4.16
CA ASN A 135 5.52 14.99 4.14
C ASN A 135 4.72 14.00 5.02
N GLY A 136 5.39 13.26 5.91
CA GLY A 136 4.71 12.34 6.85
C GLY A 136 4.16 11.06 6.21
N TRP A 137 4.58 10.69 5.00
CA TRP A 137 4.16 9.45 4.31
C TRP A 137 5.33 8.53 4.00
N ILE A 138 5.17 7.22 4.14
CA ILE A 138 6.14 6.24 3.63
C ILE A 138 5.52 5.39 2.53
N GLN A 139 6.27 5.13 1.45
CA GLN A 139 5.84 4.20 0.42
C GLN A 139 6.02 2.77 0.91
N TYR A 140 4.98 1.92 0.80
CA TYR A 140 5.19 0.49 0.97
C TYR A 140 6.18 -0.03 -0.09
N PRO A 141 7.15 -0.85 0.32
CA PRO A 141 8.07 -1.49 -0.61
C PRO A 141 7.28 -2.40 -1.54
N VAL A 142 7.61 -2.32 -2.82
CA VAL A 142 7.11 -3.24 -3.83
C VAL A 142 8.24 -4.23 -4.10
N ILE A 143 7.99 -5.51 -3.88
CA ILE A 143 8.92 -6.56 -4.30
C ILE A 143 8.88 -6.56 -5.83
N SER A 144 9.90 -6.00 -6.46
CA SER A 144 10.05 -6.06 -7.90
C SER A 144 10.79 -7.34 -8.28
N GLU A 145 10.36 -8.02 -9.35
CA GLU A 145 11.10 -9.12 -9.99
C GLU A 145 12.43 -8.68 -10.64
N ARG A 146 12.85 -7.41 -10.47
CA ARG A 146 14.21 -7.02 -10.85
C ARG A 146 15.19 -7.86 -10.03
N GLU A 147 15.86 -8.76 -10.73
CA GLU A 147 16.87 -9.67 -10.20
C GLU A 147 17.80 -8.93 -9.21
N GLY A 148 17.82 -9.37 -7.96
CA GLY A 148 18.87 -9.01 -6.99
C GLY A 148 18.46 -8.22 -5.75
N ASN A 149 17.22 -7.73 -5.62
CA ASN A 149 16.79 -7.08 -4.39
C ASN A 149 16.15 -8.08 -3.42
N THR A 150 16.78 -8.30 -2.27
CA THR A 150 16.16 -9.08 -1.18
C THR A 150 15.63 -8.13 -0.11
N LEU A 151 14.34 -8.23 0.20
CA LEU A 151 13.76 -7.53 1.35
C LEU A 151 13.96 -8.41 2.59
N TYR A 152 14.51 -7.82 3.64
CA TYR A 152 14.59 -8.45 4.96
C TYR A 152 13.81 -7.62 5.96
N TYR A 153 13.27 -8.28 7.00
CA TYR A 153 12.76 -7.60 8.18
C TYR A 153 13.73 -7.89 9.32
N ASN A 154 14.11 -6.87 10.09
CA ASN A 154 14.84 -7.12 11.34
C ASN A 154 13.87 -7.65 12.42
N ASP A 155 14.42 -8.04 13.58
CA ASP A 155 13.62 -8.55 14.71
C ASP A 155 12.60 -7.53 15.25
N ASP A 156 12.80 -6.24 14.95
CA ASP A 156 11.86 -5.15 15.28
C ASP A 156 10.77 -4.94 14.20
N GLY A 157 10.74 -5.77 13.15
CA GLY A 157 9.80 -5.65 12.02
C GLY A 157 10.09 -4.48 11.07
N LYS A 158 11.28 -3.85 11.14
CA LYS A 158 11.71 -2.82 10.20
C LYS A 158 12.18 -3.45 8.90
N MET A 159 11.65 -2.94 7.80
CA MET A 159 11.98 -3.38 6.46
C MET A 159 13.34 -2.81 6.02
N LEU A 160 14.26 -3.72 5.69
CA LEU A 160 15.60 -3.44 5.20
C LEU A 160 15.65 -3.83 3.72
N ILE A 161 16.13 -2.92 2.88
CA ILE A 161 16.33 -3.16 1.45
C ILE A 161 17.78 -3.59 1.24
N ALA A 162 18.01 -4.83 0.84
CA ALA A 162 19.28 -5.19 0.22
C ALA A 162 19.19 -4.80 -1.26
N SER A 163 19.87 -3.70 -1.62
CA SER A 163 20.11 -3.27 -3.01
C SER A 163 20.77 -4.39 -3.83
N PRO A 164 20.71 -4.33 -5.19
CA PRO A 164 21.15 -5.44 -6.01
C PRO A 164 22.62 -5.69 -5.71
N THR A 165 22.88 -6.88 -5.16
CA THR A 165 24.24 -7.34 -4.94
C THR A 165 24.87 -7.51 -6.31
N VAL A 166 25.85 -6.68 -6.66
CA VAL A 166 26.77 -7.03 -7.73
C VAL A 166 27.58 -8.20 -7.20
N ILE A 167 27.18 -9.43 -7.53
CA ILE A 167 27.97 -10.62 -7.23
C ILE A 167 29.10 -10.64 -8.25
N THR A 168 30.30 -10.25 -7.82
CA THR A 168 31.50 -10.50 -8.61
C THR A 168 31.92 -11.94 -8.33
N GLU A 169 31.75 -12.83 -9.29
CA GLU A 169 32.32 -14.17 -9.23
C GLU A 169 33.81 -14.09 -9.56
N VAL A 170 34.66 -14.54 -8.63
CA VAL A 170 36.10 -14.62 -8.84
C VAL A 170 36.52 -16.07 -8.78
N TYR A 171 37.19 -16.52 -9.84
CA TYR A 171 37.59 -17.89 -10.04
C TYR A 171 39.04 -18.09 -9.60
N VAL A 172 39.29 -19.13 -8.81
CA VAL A 172 40.62 -19.50 -8.29
C VAL A 172 40.88 -20.98 -8.60
N SER A 173 42.02 -21.29 -9.20
CA SER A 173 42.43 -22.66 -9.47
C SER A 173 43.91 -22.87 -9.20
N SER A 174 44.24 -23.84 -8.34
CA SER A 174 45.62 -24.23 -8.04
C SER A 174 46.29 -25.01 -9.18
N THR A 175 45.52 -25.39 -10.21
CA THR A 175 45.99 -26.23 -11.33
C THR A 175 46.02 -25.49 -12.66
N GLU A 176 45.12 -24.53 -12.85
CA GLU A 176 44.91 -23.81 -14.12
C GLU A 176 45.08 -22.29 -13.97
N GLY A 177 45.21 -21.79 -12.73
CA GLY A 177 45.25 -20.36 -12.42
C GLY A 177 46.63 -19.73 -12.49
N SER A 178 46.66 -18.40 -12.57
CA SER A 178 47.88 -17.59 -12.56
C SER A 178 47.65 -16.27 -11.83
N ASP A 179 48.52 -15.93 -10.88
CA ASP A 179 48.44 -14.63 -10.18
C ASP A 179 49.04 -13.47 -10.99
N ASN A 180 49.80 -13.79 -12.05
CA ASN A 180 50.42 -12.80 -12.94
C ASN A 180 49.53 -12.49 -14.16
N THR A 181 48.78 -13.49 -14.64
CA THR A 181 48.03 -13.39 -15.91
C THR A 181 46.56 -13.77 -15.80
N GLY A 182 46.12 -14.31 -14.66
CA GLY A 182 44.70 -14.52 -14.35
C GLY A 182 43.99 -13.18 -14.19
N ASP A 183 42.73 -13.13 -14.61
CA ASP A 183 41.85 -11.97 -14.45
C ASP A 183 40.65 -12.27 -13.53
N GLY A 184 40.62 -13.47 -12.94
CA GLY A 184 39.55 -13.90 -12.04
C GLY A 184 38.30 -14.40 -12.76
N THR A 185 38.31 -14.50 -14.08
CA THR A 185 37.24 -15.17 -14.85
C THR A 185 37.43 -16.68 -14.87
N ARG A 186 36.38 -17.42 -15.22
CA ARG A 186 36.43 -18.89 -15.34
C ARG A 186 37.52 -19.37 -16.32
N ASN A 187 37.80 -18.62 -17.38
CA ASN A 187 38.77 -18.98 -18.42
C ASN A 187 40.21 -18.60 -18.05
N LYS A 188 40.39 -17.67 -17.11
CA LYS A 188 41.69 -17.19 -16.62
C LYS A 188 41.64 -16.99 -15.10
N PRO A 189 41.48 -18.08 -14.32
CA PRO A 189 41.36 -17.99 -12.88
C PRO A 189 42.66 -17.45 -12.25
N PHE A 190 42.56 -16.86 -11.06
CA PHE A 190 43.74 -16.59 -10.24
C PHE A 190 44.32 -17.90 -9.69
N PHE A 191 45.61 -17.91 -9.35
CA PHE A 191 46.24 -19.08 -8.75
C PHE A 191 45.96 -19.13 -7.24
N SER A 192 46.02 -17.98 -6.56
CA SER A 192 45.83 -17.89 -5.11
C SER A 192 44.58 -17.11 -4.71
N ILE A 193 44.00 -17.52 -3.58
CA ILE A 193 42.92 -16.80 -2.91
C ILE A 193 43.40 -15.40 -2.49
N THR A 194 44.67 -15.25 -2.08
CA THR A 194 45.24 -13.95 -1.71
C THR A 194 45.17 -12.94 -2.86
N LYS A 195 45.50 -13.38 -4.08
CA LYS A 195 45.38 -12.52 -5.26
C LYS A 195 43.93 -12.16 -5.54
N ALA A 196 43.03 -13.14 -5.46
CA ALA A 196 41.60 -12.96 -5.67
C ALA A 196 40.97 -11.97 -4.67
N ILE A 197 41.36 -12.02 -3.40
CA ILE A 197 40.93 -11.07 -2.36
C ILE A 197 41.47 -9.66 -2.67
N SER A 198 42.73 -9.53 -3.09
CA SER A 198 43.36 -8.23 -3.37
C SER A 198 42.71 -7.41 -4.48
N VAL A 199 41.93 -8.07 -5.35
CA VAL A 199 41.23 -7.43 -6.47
C VAL A 199 39.72 -7.31 -6.24
N THR A 200 39.24 -7.73 -5.07
CA THR A 200 37.82 -7.62 -4.72
C THR A 200 37.49 -6.15 -4.44
N PRO A 201 36.44 -5.57 -5.04
CA PRO A 201 36.06 -4.18 -4.78
C PRO A 201 35.69 -3.96 -3.31
N ASP A 202 36.36 -3.02 -2.64
CA ASP A 202 36.00 -2.56 -1.29
C ASP A 202 34.76 -1.66 -1.37
N GLY A 203 33.57 -2.20 -1.10
CA GLY A 203 32.34 -1.42 -1.12
C GLY A 203 31.22 -2.01 -0.30
N ARG A 204 30.51 -1.15 0.47
CA ARG A 204 29.29 -1.52 1.18
C ARG A 204 28.25 -1.97 0.14
N GLY A 205 27.94 -3.28 0.12
CA GLY A 205 26.94 -3.87 -0.78
C GLY A 205 27.48 -4.77 -1.89
N HIS A 206 28.79 -5.03 -1.94
CA HIS A 206 29.38 -6.02 -2.85
C HIS A 206 29.64 -7.34 -2.10
N TYR A 207 29.04 -8.44 -2.58
CA TYR A 207 29.44 -9.78 -2.17
C TYR A 207 30.30 -10.38 -3.28
N CYS A 208 31.47 -10.90 -2.93
CA CYS A 208 32.35 -11.59 -3.87
C CYS A 208 32.30 -13.09 -3.61
N LEU A 209 31.95 -13.87 -4.63
CA LEU A 209 31.88 -15.32 -4.53
C LEU A 209 33.15 -15.92 -5.12
N PHE A 210 33.96 -16.56 -4.29
CA PHE A 210 35.14 -17.29 -4.74
C PHE A 210 34.75 -18.71 -5.16
N LYS A 211 34.92 -19.02 -6.45
CA LYS A 211 34.77 -20.38 -6.97
C LYS A 211 36.14 -21.01 -7.09
N ILE A 212 36.39 -22.01 -6.24
CA ILE A 212 37.70 -22.64 -6.09
C ILE A 212 37.62 -24.09 -6.56
N TRP A 213 38.56 -24.51 -7.41
CA TRP A 213 38.78 -25.92 -7.74
C TRP A 213 40.27 -26.23 -7.93
N GLY A 214 40.59 -27.52 -7.99
CA GLY A 214 41.96 -28.01 -7.93
C GLY A 214 42.27 -28.58 -6.54
N TYR A 215 43.26 -29.47 -6.48
CA TYR A 215 43.66 -30.10 -5.23
C TYR A 215 44.24 -29.03 -4.29
N ILE A 216 43.77 -29.04 -3.03
CA ILE A 216 44.33 -28.28 -1.91
C ILE A 216 45.60 -28.98 -1.45
#